data_AF-A8DW52-F1
#
_entry.id   AF-A8DW52-F1
#
_cell.length_a   1.000
_cell.length_b   1.000
_cell.length_c   1.000
_cell.angle_alpha   90.00
_cell.angle_beta   90.00
_cell.angle_gamma   90.00
#
_symmetry.space_group_name_H-M   'P 1'
#
loop_
_entity.id
_entity.type
_entity.pdbx_description
1 polymer ?
#
loop_
_entity_poly.entity_id
_entity_poly.type
_entity_poly.pdbx_seq_one_letter_code
_entity_poly.pdbx_strand_id
1 'polypeptide(L)'
;MIFYTCIVVVGVTGNFLVCHAIFSQARRKTNDMFILNLAVTDLGTCAISIPFDMAEQISKHFLFGKVMCSLLYPLQTILMGTSVLTLLAVSIERYKAIVTPLQPKLRGKLAKAMLIGSWVLSVAVVAPYMVVLKYVNRQCIESWPVPAHAKTFTFVLFVVLYAVPMVIITYCYVRVLRRIHRDRPVSLLVASSLMSNIAIKRRARQNLRLVKMFVTAVVAFALCLLPNHV
;
A
#
# COMPACT_ATOMS: atom_id res chain seq x y z
N MET A 1 -15.72 -11.54 13.73
CA MET A 1 -16.80 -10.80 13.04
C MET A 1 -16.82 -9.33 13.44
N ILE A 2 -16.97 -8.97 14.72
CA ILE A 2 -16.96 -7.57 15.20
C ILE A 2 -15.77 -6.77 14.66
N PHE A 3 -14.55 -7.31 14.75
CA PHE A 3 -13.35 -6.64 14.22
C PHE A 3 -13.42 -6.36 12.71
N TYR A 4 -13.85 -7.32 11.90
CA TYR A 4 -14.00 -7.14 10.45
C TYR A 4 -15.05 -6.08 10.13
N THR A 5 -16.20 -6.12 10.80
CA THR A 5 -17.25 -5.11 10.64
C THR A 5 -16.75 -3.71 11.01
N CYS A 6 -16.00 -3.57 12.11
CA CYS A 6 -15.38 -2.30 12.49
C CYS A 6 -14.39 -1.81 11.42
N ILE A 7 -13.54 -2.68 10.89
CA ILE A 7 -12.58 -2.32 9.83
C ILE A 7 -13.31 -1.84 8.58
N VAL A 8 -14.38 -2.53 8.16
CA VAL A 8 -15.19 -2.14 7.00
C VAL A 8 -15.83 -0.78 7.22
N VAL A 9 -16.52 -0.58 8.35
CA VAL A 9 -17.21 0.69 8.64
C VAL A 9 -16.22 1.84 8.71
N VAL A 10 -15.17 1.71 9.52
CA VAL A 10 -14.17 2.77 9.69
C VAL A 10 -13.41 3.02 8.38
N GLY A 11 -13.01 1.96 7.68
CA GLY A 11 -12.26 2.04 6.44
C GLY A 11 -13.07 2.66 5.31
N VAL A 12 -14.33 2.27 5.14
CA VAL A 12 -15.22 2.85 4.11
C VAL A 12 -15.53 4.30 4.44
N THR A 13 -16.00 4.60 5.65
CA THR A 13 -16.33 5.98 6.04
C THR A 13 -15.11 6.89 5.97
N GLY A 14 -13.96 6.45 6.51
CA GLY A 14 -12.74 7.22 6.54
C GLY A 14 -12.21 7.55 5.14
N ASN A 15 -12.09 6.54 4.27
CA ASN A 15 -11.57 6.77 2.92
C ASN A 15 -12.57 7.49 2.02
N PHE A 16 -13.88 7.30 2.21
CA PHE A 16 -14.90 8.10 1.53
C PHE A 16 -14.77 9.59 1.88
N LEU A 17 -14.61 9.91 3.17
CA LEU A 17 -14.40 11.29 3.63
C LEU A 17 -13.13 11.90 3.03
N VAL A 18 -12.04 11.13 2.92
CA VAL A 18 -10.81 11.57 2.24
C VAL A 18 -11.06 11.90 0.77
N CYS A 19 -11.73 11.01 0.04
CA CYS A 19 -12.13 11.25 -1.35
C CYS A 19 -12.97 12.54 -1.45
N HIS A 20 -14.05 12.64 -0.67
CA HIS A 20 -14.93 13.80 -0.63
C HIS A 20 -14.15 15.09 -0.37
N ALA A 21 -13.31 15.11 0.67
CA ALA A 21 -12.50 16.27 1.04
C ALA A 21 -11.57 16.74 -0.08
N ILE A 22 -11.03 15.84 -0.90
CA ILE A 22 -10.20 16.18 -2.07
C ILE A 22 -11.07 16.70 -3.23
N PHE A 23 -12.24 16.09 -3.46
CA PHE A 23 -13.14 16.51 -4.53
C PHE A 23 -13.73 17.90 -4.27
N SER A 24 -14.01 18.26 -3.02
CA SER A 24 -14.54 19.58 -2.62
C SER A 24 -13.54 20.74 -2.68
N GLN A 25 -12.25 20.48 -2.97
CA GLN A 25 -11.24 21.55 -3.08
C GLN A 25 -11.34 22.30 -4.41
N ALA A 26 -11.32 23.64 -4.36
CA ALA A 26 -11.31 24.50 -5.54
C ALA A 26 -10.05 24.32 -6.42
N ARG A 27 -8.91 23.95 -5.83
CA ARG A 27 -7.66 23.69 -6.55
C ARG A 27 -6.91 22.50 -5.96
N ARG A 28 -6.82 21.42 -6.74
CA ARG A 28 -6.12 20.18 -6.36
C ARG A 28 -4.61 20.27 -6.63
N LYS A 29 -3.81 19.72 -5.73
CA LYS A 29 -2.35 19.60 -5.83
C LYS A 29 -1.97 18.23 -6.39
N THR A 30 -0.75 18.11 -6.93
CA THR A 30 -0.24 16.82 -7.44
C THR A 30 -0.22 15.73 -6.36
N ASN A 31 0.12 16.08 -5.11
CA ASN A 31 0.10 15.14 -3.99
C ASN A 31 -1.30 14.60 -3.67
N ASP A 32 -2.36 15.35 -3.99
CA ASP A 32 -3.74 14.91 -3.74
C ASP A 32 -4.13 13.75 -4.67
N MET A 33 -3.46 13.60 -5.82
CA MET A 33 -3.65 12.44 -6.71
C MET A 33 -3.17 11.14 -6.07
N PHE A 34 -2.04 11.17 -5.34
CA PHE A 34 -1.54 10.00 -4.63
C PHE A 34 -2.44 9.63 -3.45
N ILE A 35 -2.89 10.62 -2.69
CA ILE A 35 -3.82 10.40 -1.57
C ILE A 35 -5.15 9.84 -2.08
N LEU A 36 -5.67 10.38 -3.18
CA LEU A 36 -6.88 9.87 -3.81
C LEU A 36 -6.73 8.43 -4.28
N ASN A 37 -5.61 8.08 -4.92
CA ASN A 37 -5.36 6.70 -5.36
C ASN A 37 -5.33 5.74 -4.16
N LEU A 38 -4.69 6.14 -3.06
CA LEU A 38 -4.64 5.36 -1.82
C LEU A 38 -6.03 5.18 -1.20
N ALA A 39 -6.84 6.25 -1.16
CA ALA A 39 -8.21 6.17 -0.66
C ALA A 39 -9.09 5.27 -1.55
N VAL A 40 -8.89 5.27 -2.87
CA VAL A 40 -9.62 4.39 -3.79
C VAL A 40 -9.24 2.93 -3.61
N THR A 41 -7.95 2.61 -3.47
CA THR A 41 -7.50 1.23 -3.24
C THR A 41 -7.94 0.70 -1.88
N ASP A 42 -7.92 1.55 -0.85
CA ASP A 42 -8.42 1.19 0.48
C ASP A 42 -9.95 1.06 0.51
N LEU A 43 -10.70 1.91 -0.20
CA LEU A 43 -12.16 1.75 -0.38
C LEU A 43 -12.48 0.42 -1.05
N GLY A 44 -11.77 0.07 -2.14
CA GLY A 44 -11.93 -1.22 -2.79
C GLY A 44 -11.67 -2.38 -1.82
N THR A 45 -10.61 -2.29 -1.02
CA THR A 45 -10.27 -3.34 -0.04
C THR A 45 -11.35 -3.48 1.03
N CYS A 46 -11.79 -2.36 1.61
CA CYS A 46 -12.78 -2.38 2.69
C CYS A 46 -14.20 -2.70 2.21
N ALA A 47 -14.62 -2.24 1.04
CA ALA A 47 -15.97 -2.43 0.53
C ALA A 47 -16.17 -3.73 -0.25
N ILE A 48 -15.10 -4.27 -0.85
CA ILE A 48 -15.14 -5.47 -1.68
C ILE A 48 -14.41 -6.58 -0.92
N SER A 49 -13.08 -6.53 -0.85
CA SER A 49 -12.23 -7.65 -0.38
C SER A 49 -12.65 -8.21 0.98
N ILE A 50 -12.79 -7.34 1.99
CA ILE A 50 -13.05 -7.78 3.37
C ILE A 50 -14.44 -8.44 3.52
N PRO A 51 -15.55 -7.88 3.00
CA PRO A 51 -16.83 -8.57 2.98
C PRO A 51 -16.81 -9.94 2.30
N PHE A 52 -16.10 -10.07 1.17
CA PHE A 52 -15.98 -11.35 0.46
C PHE A 52 -15.23 -12.39 1.31
N ASP A 53 -14.10 -12.03 1.91
CA ASP A 53 -13.35 -12.92 2.81
C ASP A 53 -14.20 -13.33 4.02
N MET A 54 -14.95 -12.40 4.60
CA MET A 54 -15.84 -12.69 5.72
C MET A 54 -16.94 -13.68 5.32
N ALA A 55 -17.57 -13.49 4.16
CA ALA A 55 -18.63 -14.37 3.67
C ALA A 55 -18.11 -15.79 3.38
N GLU A 56 -16.93 -15.94 2.79
CA GLU A 56 -16.29 -17.24 2.60
C GLU A 56 -15.94 -17.89 3.95
N GLN A 57 -15.37 -17.13 4.88
CA GLN A 57 -14.99 -17.65 6.20
C GLN A 57 -16.19 -18.18 7.00
N ILE A 58 -17.35 -17.54 6.85
CA ILE A 58 -18.63 -17.94 7.47
C ILE A 58 -19.20 -19.18 6.79
N SER A 59 -19.26 -19.17 5.45
CA SER A 59 -19.91 -20.23 4.67
C SER A 59 -19.06 -21.48 4.49
N LYS A 60 -17.75 -21.40 4.77
CA LYS A 60 -16.73 -22.46 4.56
C LYS A 60 -16.59 -22.92 3.11
N HIS A 61 -17.21 -22.21 2.16
CA HIS A 61 -17.22 -22.52 0.75
C HIS A 61 -17.22 -21.21 -0.06
N PHE A 62 -16.74 -21.27 -1.29
CA PHE A 62 -16.73 -20.13 -2.19
C PHE A 62 -18.10 -19.94 -2.86
N LEU A 63 -18.88 -18.95 -2.40
CA LEU A 63 -20.27 -18.74 -2.83
C LEU A 63 -20.42 -17.98 -4.16
N PHE A 64 -19.35 -17.39 -4.68
CA PHE A 64 -19.42 -16.37 -5.75
C PHE A 64 -19.23 -16.91 -7.17
N GLY A 65 -19.05 -18.23 -7.30
CA GLY A 65 -18.93 -18.92 -8.59
C GLY A 65 -17.59 -18.74 -9.31
N LYS A 66 -17.46 -19.35 -10.48
CA LYS A 66 -16.17 -19.49 -11.19
C LYS A 66 -15.52 -18.16 -11.56
N VAL A 67 -16.29 -17.19 -12.07
CA VAL A 67 -15.75 -15.91 -12.53
C VAL A 67 -15.16 -15.10 -11.38
N MET A 68 -15.87 -15.06 -10.25
CA MET A 68 -15.42 -14.34 -9.06
C MET A 68 -14.20 -15.02 -8.42
N CYS A 69 -14.09 -16.35 -8.48
CA CYS A 69 -12.90 -17.08 -7.99
C CYS A 69 -11.62 -16.60 -8.69
N SER A 70 -11.64 -16.45 -10.02
CA SER A 70 -10.48 -15.97 -10.79
C SER A 70 -10.25 -14.44 -10.71
N LEU A 71 -11.12 -13.67 -10.05
CA LEU A 71 -11.03 -12.22 -9.99
C LEU A 71 -10.86 -11.65 -8.58
N LEU A 72 -11.52 -12.23 -7.57
CA LEU A 72 -11.54 -11.67 -6.22
C LEU A 72 -10.15 -11.68 -5.58
N TYR A 73 -9.52 -12.84 -5.35
CA TYR A 73 -8.18 -12.86 -4.73
C TYR A 73 -7.11 -12.10 -5.55
N PRO A 74 -7.10 -12.17 -6.89
CA PRO A 74 -6.25 -11.31 -7.70
C PRO A 74 -6.51 -9.83 -7.46
N LEU A 75 -7.78 -9.40 -7.42
CA LEU A 75 -8.13 -8.01 -7.13
C LEU A 75 -7.63 -7.58 -5.75
N GLN A 76 -7.79 -8.41 -4.71
CA GLN A 76 -7.25 -8.11 -3.37
C GLN A 76 -5.74 -7.83 -3.43
N THR A 77 -5.01 -8.71 -4.12
CA THR A 77 -3.55 -8.60 -4.28
C THR A 77 -3.16 -7.37 -5.10
N ILE A 78 -3.91 -7.05 -6.16
CA ILE A 78 -3.70 -5.86 -6.99
C ILE A 78 -3.94 -4.57 -6.20
N LEU A 79 -5.02 -4.51 -5.41
CA LEU A 79 -5.33 -3.35 -4.57
C LEU A 79 -4.23 -3.13 -3.52
N MET A 80 -3.79 -4.19 -2.85
CA MET A 80 -2.69 -4.14 -1.90
C MET A 80 -1.37 -3.69 -2.55
N GLY A 81 -1.00 -4.32 -3.67
CA GLY A 81 0.22 -3.98 -4.42
C GLY A 81 0.22 -2.53 -4.90
N THR A 82 -0.92 -2.06 -5.41
CA THR A 82 -1.09 -0.68 -5.88
C THR A 82 -0.99 0.31 -4.71
N SER A 83 -1.58 0.02 -3.54
CA SER A 83 -1.42 0.84 -2.34
C SER A 83 0.05 0.97 -1.94
N VAL A 84 0.79 -0.15 -1.89
CA VAL A 84 2.21 -0.14 -1.50
C VAL A 84 3.08 0.62 -2.51
N LEU A 85 2.87 0.41 -3.81
CA LEU A 85 3.59 1.13 -4.87
C LEU A 85 3.24 2.63 -4.89
N THR A 86 2.02 3.01 -4.51
CA THR A 86 1.62 4.40 -4.31
C THR A 86 2.36 5.03 -3.13
N LEU A 87 2.47 4.32 -1.99
CA LEU A 87 3.27 4.76 -0.84
C LEU A 87 4.75 4.93 -1.21
N LEU A 88 5.29 4.05 -2.04
CA LEU A 88 6.64 4.19 -2.59
C LEU A 88 6.76 5.47 -3.43
N ALA A 89 5.81 5.73 -4.33
CA ALA A 89 5.80 6.94 -5.14
C ALA A 89 5.78 8.22 -4.28
N VAL A 90 4.91 8.25 -3.26
CA VAL A 90 4.87 9.35 -2.27
C VAL A 90 6.22 9.51 -1.56
N SER A 91 6.84 8.40 -1.16
CA SER A 91 8.13 8.43 -0.45
C SER A 91 9.25 8.99 -1.33
N ILE A 92 9.28 8.63 -2.62
CA ILE A 92 10.24 9.16 -3.60
C ILE A 92 10.00 10.64 -3.85
N GLU A 93 8.74 11.07 -4.01
CA GLU A 93 8.39 12.49 -4.18
C GLU A 93 8.90 13.31 -2.99
N ARG A 94 8.66 12.83 -1.77
CA ARG A 94 9.12 13.49 -0.53
C ARG A 94 10.63 13.51 -0.42
N TYR A 95 11.30 12.42 -0.77
CA TYR A 95 12.76 12.36 -0.84
C TYR A 95 13.31 13.43 -1.79
N LYS A 96 12.81 13.49 -3.02
CA LYS A 96 13.29 14.46 -4.02
C LYS A 96 13.04 15.90 -3.59
N ALA A 97 11.86 16.19 -3.06
CA ALA A 97 11.48 17.54 -2.64
C ALA A 97 12.29 18.08 -1.45
N ILE A 98 12.75 17.21 -0.54
CA ILE A 98 13.40 17.62 0.72
C ILE A 98 14.91 17.40 0.68
N VAL A 99 15.38 16.28 0.14
CA VAL A 99 16.79 15.87 0.19
C VAL A 99 17.58 16.45 -1.00
N THR A 100 16.94 16.64 -2.16
CA THR A 100 17.57 17.15 -3.38
C THR A 100 16.82 18.37 -3.92
N PRO A 101 16.82 19.51 -3.20
CA PRO A 101 15.98 20.68 -3.52
C PRO A 101 16.32 21.36 -4.85
N LEU A 102 17.54 21.16 -5.37
CA LEU A 102 17.99 21.69 -6.66
C LEU A 102 17.53 20.86 -7.86
N GLN A 103 16.95 19.67 -7.64
CA GLN A 103 16.36 18.88 -8.72
C GLN A 103 14.94 19.38 -9.04
N PRO A 104 14.52 19.34 -10.32
CA PRO A 104 13.17 19.74 -10.70
C PRO A 104 12.12 18.91 -9.95
N LYS A 105 11.11 19.60 -9.40
CA LYS A 105 9.97 18.96 -8.75
C LYS A 105 9.31 17.97 -9.69
N LEU A 106 8.78 16.89 -9.11
CA LEU A 106 8.04 15.87 -9.86
C LEU A 106 6.88 16.56 -10.61
N ARG A 107 6.93 16.56 -11.94
CA ARG A 107 5.85 17.13 -12.77
C ARG A 107 4.60 16.27 -12.63
N GLY A 108 3.41 16.88 -12.70
CA GLY A 108 2.13 16.16 -12.60
C GLY A 108 1.99 15.01 -13.63
N LYS A 109 2.59 15.15 -14.82
CA LYS A 109 2.67 14.07 -15.82
C LYS A 109 3.41 12.83 -15.30
N LEU A 110 4.53 13.03 -14.60
CA LEU A 110 5.32 11.93 -14.04
C LEU A 110 4.59 11.29 -12.85
N ALA A 111 3.94 12.07 -12.00
CA ALA A 111 3.11 11.54 -10.91
C ALA A 111 1.99 10.63 -11.45
N LYS A 112 1.28 11.09 -12.49
CA LYS A 112 0.26 10.29 -13.18
C LYS A 112 0.84 9.01 -13.80
N ALA A 113 2.02 9.10 -14.43
CA ALA A 113 2.71 7.94 -14.98
C ALA A 113 3.09 6.91 -13.90
N MET A 114 3.54 7.36 -12.71
CA MET A 114 3.84 6.47 -11.58
C MET A 114 2.59 5.76 -11.06
N LEU A 115 1.44 6.48 -10.98
CA LEU A 115 0.17 5.88 -10.60
C LEU A 115 -0.27 4.82 -11.61
N ILE A 116 -0.31 5.15 -12.91
CA ILE A 116 -0.66 4.18 -13.95
C ILE A 116 0.31 2.99 -13.92
N GLY A 117 1.60 3.24 -13.76
CA GLY A 117 2.63 2.21 -13.63
C GLY A 117 2.39 1.29 -12.44
N SER A 118 1.94 1.80 -11.30
CA SER A 118 1.63 0.97 -10.12
C SER A 118 0.47 0.00 -10.37
N TRP A 119 -0.58 0.43 -11.07
CA TRP A 119 -1.68 -0.44 -11.47
C TRP A 119 -1.21 -1.50 -12.47
N VAL A 120 -0.52 -1.08 -13.54
CA VAL A 120 -0.01 -1.99 -14.58
C VAL A 120 0.95 -3.03 -13.98
N LEU A 121 1.89 -2.61 -13.14
CA LEU A 121 2.84 -3.52 -12.49
C LEU A 121 2.11 -4.51 -11.57
N SER A 122 1.16 -4.04 -10.76
CA SER A 122 0.40 -4.92 -9.86
C SER A 122 -0.41 -5.95 -10.65
N VAL A 123 -1.11 -5.53 -11.72
CA VAL A 123 -1.87 -6.44 -12.59
C VAL A 123 -0.94 -7.43 -13.29
N ALA A 124 0.20 -6.98 -13.82
CA ALA A 124 1.14 -7.84 -14.54
C ALA A 124 1.73 -8.94 -13.64
N VAL A 125 2.14 -8.58 -12.41
CA VAL A 125 2.72 -9.53 -11.46
C VAL A 125 1.66 -10.52 -10.94
N VAL A 126 0.40 -10.07 -10.79
CA VAL A 126 -0.70 -10.89 -10.30
C VAL A 126 -1.39 -11.69 -11.43
N ALA A 127 -1.13 -11.39 -12.70
CA ALA A 127 -1.79 -12.05 -13.83
C ALA A 127 -1.73 -13.58 -13.83
N PRO A 128 -0.62 -14.25 -13.48
CA PRO A 128 -0.59 -15.70 -13.36
C PRO A 128 -1.60 -16.22 -12.34
N TYR A 129 -1.87 -15.45 -11.29
CA TYR A 129 -2.80 -15.83 -10.23
C TYR A 129 -4.23 -16.00 -10.75
N MET A 130 -4.66 -15.13 -11.68
CA MET A 130 -5.97 -15.22 -12.33
C MET A 130 -6.15 -16.53 -13.11
N VAL A 131 -5.06 -17.09 -13.66
CA VAL A 131 -5.09 -18.29 -14.50
C VAL A 131 -5.09 -19.58 -13.67
N VAL A 132 -4.30 -19.60 -12.59
CA VAL A 132 -4.11 -20.79 -11.73
C VAL A 132 -5.26 -21.01 -10.75
N LEU A 133 -6.03 -19.97 -10.42
CA LEU A 133 -7.22 -20.11 -9.56
C LEU A 133 -8.33 -20.86 -10.30
N LYS A 134 -8.78 -21.97 -9.70
CA LYS A 134 -9.84 -22.83 -10.23
C LYS A 134 -10.96 -22.99 -9.22
N TYR A 135 -12.19 -22.95 -9.72
CA TYR A 135 -13.39 -23.23 -8.93
C TYR A 135 -13.74 -24.72 -9.05
N VAL A 136 -13.57 -25.47 -7.97
CA VAL A 136 -13.81 -26.92 -7.90
C VAL A 136 -14.58 -27.23 -6.61
N ASN A 137 -15.67 -27.99 -6.70
CA ASN A 137 -16.45 -28.43 -5.52
C ASN A 137 -16.84 -27.30 -4.55
N ARG A 138 -17.30 -26.15 -5.07
CA ARG A 138 -17.62 -24.95 -4.28
C ARG A 138 -16.42 -24.40 -3.49
N GLN A 139 -15.20 -24.65 -3.93
CA GLN A 139 -13.98 -24.06 -3.39
C GLN A 139 -13.22 -23.34 -4.49
N CYS A 140 -12.54 -22.26 -4.13
CA CYS A 140 -11.58 -21.60 -5.01
C CYS A 140 -10.17 -22.04 -4.59
N ILE A 141 -9.53 -22.85 -5.42
CA ILE A 141 -8.23 -23.46 -5.11
C ILE A 141 -7.18 -23.06 -6.13
N GLU A 142 -5.94 -22.98 -5.67
CA GLU A 142 -4.78 -22.76 -6.52
C GLU A 142 -4.37 -24.07 -7.20
N SER A 143 -4.51 -24.14 -8.52
CA SER A 143 -4.12 -25.30 -9.33
C SER A 143 -2.83 -25.02 -10.08
N TRP A 144 -1.71 -25.15 -9.36
CA TRP A 144 -0.37 -25.02 -9.94
C TRP A 144 0.04 -26.33 -10.62
N PRO A 145 0.63 -26.30 -11.83
CA PRO A 145 1.14 -27.50 -12.50
C PRO A 145 2.22 -28.23 -11.69
N VAL A 146 3.02 -27.47 -10.93
CA VAL A 146 4.08 -27.99 -10.06
C VAL A 146 3.92 -27.35 -8.68
N PRO A 147 3.91 -28.11 -7.57
CA PRO A 147 3.74 -27.56 -6.22
C PRO A 147 4.77 -26.49 -5.84
N ALA A 148 5.99 -26.61 -6.35
CA ALA A 148 7.05 -25.62 -6.14
C ALA A 148 6.70 -24.23 -6.73
N HIS A 149 5.90 -24.17 -7.81
CA HIS A 149 5.54 -22.89 -8.44
C HIS A 149 4.67 -22.03 -7.54
N ALA A 150 3.79 -22.63 -6.73
CA ALA A 150 2.98 -21.90 -5.75
C ALA A 150 3.89 -21.12 -4.78
N LYS A 151 4.84 -21.83 -4.19
CA LYS A 151 5.81 -21.29 -3.22
C LYS A 151 6.67 -20.19 -3.85
N THR A 152 7.23 -20.46 -5.03
CA THR A 152 8.04 -19.49 -5.78
C THR A 152 7.23 -18.24 -6.14
N PHE A 153 5.98 -18.41 -6.57
CA PHE A 153 5.12 -17.29 -6.93
C PHE A 153 4.75 -16.42 -5.74
N THR A 154 4.35 -17.02 -4.60
CA THR A 154 4.10 -16.28 -3.36
C THR A 154 5.35 -15.53 -2.90
N PHE A 155 6.54 -16.15 -3.01
CA PHE A 155 7.80 -15.50 -2.69
C PHE A 155 8.09 -14.31 -3.62
N VAL A 156 7.89 -14.46 -4.93
CA VAL A 156 8.05 -13.37 -5.91
C VAL A 156 7.08 -12.22 -5.62
N LEU A 157 5.80 -12.52 -5.35
CA LEU A 157 4.82 -11.51 -4.96
C LEU A 157 5.25 -10.74 -3.72
N PHE A 158 5.69 -11.44 -2.68
CA PHE A 158 6.20 -10.83 -1.46
C PHE A 158 7.41 -9.93 -1.73
N VAL A 159 8.38 -10.40 -2.50
CA VAL A 159 9.58 -9.60 -2.80
C VAL A 159 9.22 -8.35 -3.60
N VAL A 160 8.46 -8.50 -4.68
CA VAL A 160 8.18 -7.43 -5.66
C VAL A 160 7.16 -6.42 -5.13
N LEU A 161 6.06 -6.89 -4.56
CA LEU A 161 4.94 -6.03 -4.14
C LEU A 161 5.08 -5.53 -2.71
N TYR A 162 6.00 -6.09 -1.92
CA TYR A 162 6.13 -5.74 -0.51
C TYR A 162 7.57 -5.45 -0.06
N ALA A 163 8.48 -6.44 -0.09
CA ALA A 163 9.81 -6.29 0.52
C ALA A 163 10.66 -5.19 -0.14
N VAL A 164 10.78 -5.21 -1.47
CA VAL A 164 11.55 -4.20 -2.22
C VAL A 164 10.96 -2.80 -2.04
N PRO A 165 9.64 -2.56 -2.26
CA PRO A 165 9.04 -1.27 -1.96
C PRO A 165 9.28 -0.80 -0.53
N MET A 166 9.17 -1.68 0.47
CA MET A 166 9.34 -1.32 1.88
C MET A 166 10.76 -0.90 2.22
N VAL A 167 11.78 -1.58 1.69
CA VAL A 167 13.19 -1.19 1.86
C VAL A 167 13.42 0.21 1.29
N ILE A 168 12.90 0.48 0.09
CA ILE A 168 13.08 1.79 -0.57
C ILE A 168 12.31 2.88 0.17
N ILE A 169 11.06 2.64 0.56
CA ILE A 169 10.24 3.55 1.39
C ILE A 169 11.01 3.93 2.67
N THR A 170 11.53 2.92 3.36
CA THR A 170 12.29 3.10 4.61
C THR A 170 13.53 3.94 4.37
N TYR A 171 14.33 3.61 3.35
CA TYR A 171 15.51 4.38 2.99
C TYR A 171 15.18 5.85 2.67
N CYS A 172 14.17 6.09 1.84
CA CYS A 172 13.70 7.42 1.50
C CYS A 172 13.30 8.21 2.76
N TYR A 173 12.50 7.63 3.64
CA TYR A 173 12.06 8.31 4.87
C TYR A 173 13.21 8.57 5.84
N VAL A 174 14.14 7.63 6.03
CA VAL A 174 15.33 7.83 6.89
C VAL A 174 16.15 9.02 6.37
N ARG A 175 16.38 9.10 5.06
CA ARG A 175 17.12 10.22 4.45
C ARG A 175 16.39 11.55 4.59
N VAL A 176 15.07 11.57 4.35
CA VAL A 176 14.22 12.75 4.58
C VAL A 176 14.32 13.22 6.03
N LEU A 177 14.20 12.31 7.00
CA LEU A 177 14.27 12.63 8.42
C LEU A 177 15.64 13.15 8.84
N ARG A 178 16.72 12.54 8.32
CA ARG A 178 18.10 13.00 8.57
C ARG A 178 18.34 14.39 7.99
N ARG A 179 17.86 14.67 6.76
CA ARG A 179 18.00 15.99 6.13
C ARG A 179 17.25 17.05 6.93
N ILE A 180 16.00 16.77 7.31
CA ILE A 180 15.21 17.67 8.16
C ILE A 180 15.94 17.93 9.49
N HIS A 181 16.53 16.91 10.12
CA HIS A 181 17.28 17.07 11.37
C HIS A 181 18.57 17.89 11.19
N ARG A 182 19.30 17.68 10.10
CA ARG A 182 20.55 18.41 9.82
C ARG A 182 20.30 19.87 9.47
N ASP A 183 19.19 20.18 8.81
CA ASP A 183 18.79 21.54 8.45
C ASP A 183 18.02 22.24 9.60
N ARG A 184 17.77 21.54 10.73
CA ARG A 184 17.13 22.12 11.93
C ARG A 184 17.79 23.38 12.47
N PRO A 185 19.11 23.47 12.68
CA PRO A 185 19.70 24.67 13.27
C PRO A 185 19.42 25.92 12.41
N VAL A 186 19.40 25.78 11.08
CA VAL A 186 19.09 26.89 10.15
C VAL A 186 17.60 27.25 10.18
N SER A 187 16.70 26.26 10.20
CA SER A 187 15.25 26.51 10.28
C SER A 187 14.80 27.05 11.65
N LEU A 188 15.51 26.73 12.74
CA LEU A 188 15.27 27.27 14.08
C LEU A 188 15.71 28.73 14.21
N LEU A 189 16.76 29.13 13.48
CA LEU A 189 17.17 30.53 13.37
C LEU A 189 16.16 31.38 12.57
N VAL A 190 15.39 30.76 11.66
CA VAL A 190 14.39 31.44 10.80
C VAL A 190 12.96 31.33 11.35
N ALA A 191 12.63 30.31 12.15
CA ALA A 191 11.26 30.04 12.61
C ALA A 191 11.12 30.13 14.14
N SER A 192 10.99 31.36 14.64
CA SER A 192 10.65 31.70 16.03
C SER A 192 9.16 31.41 16.36
N SER A 193 8.71 30.15 16.25
CA SER A 193 7.46 29.75 16.90
C SER A 193 7.47 28.30 17.40
N LEU A 194 7.25 28.14 18.71
CA LEU A 194 7.20 26.87 19.44
C LEU A 194 6.23 25.84 18.80
N MET A 195 5.16 26.33 18.15
CA MET A 195 4.11 25.54 17.51
C MET A 195 4.58 24.78 16.25
N SER A 196 5.54 25.34 15.49
CA SER A 196 6.09 24.72 14.27
C SER A 196 6.97 23.50 14.58
N ASN A 197 7.79 23.59 15.63
CA ASN A 197 8.67 22.49 16.07
C ASN A 197 7.90 21.26 16.57
N ILE A 198 6.75 21.47 17.22
CA ILE A 198 5.86 20.40 17.70
C ILE A 198 5.21 19.68 16.51
N ALA A 199 4.71 20.42 15.52
CA ALA A 199 4.10 19.85 14.31
C ALA A 199 5.09 19.03 13.46
N ILE A 200 6.33 19.50 13.32
CA ILE A 200 7.39 18.80 12.59
C ILE A 200 7.83 17.54 13.34
N LYS A 201 8.03 17.61 14.67
CA LYS A 201 8.31 16.41 15.50
C LYS A 201 7.16 15.41 15.48
N ARG A 202 5.91 15.86 15.37
CA ARG A 202 4.73 14.99 15.29
C ARG A 202 4.69 14.23 13.96
N ARG A 203 4.93 14.92 12.85
CA ARG A 203 5.03 14.29 11.50
C ARG A 203 6.20 13.30 11.41
N ALA A 204 7.36 13.66 11.96
CA ALA A 204 8.51 12.75 12.00
C ALA A 204 8.24 11.49 12.82
N ARG A 205 7.59 11.63 13.99
CA ARG A 205 7.21 10.48 14.84
C ARG A 205 6.12 9.61 14.19
N GLN A 206 5.16 10.21 13.49
CA GLN A 206 4.14 9.47 12.74
C GLN A 206 4.77 8.65 11.60
N ASN A 207 5.67 9.26 10.81
CA ASN A 207 6.38 8.55 9.74
C ASN A 207 7.25 7.41 10.29
N LEU A 208 7.92 7.59 11.43
CA LEU A 208 8.73 6.55 12.06
C LEU A 208 7.88 5.40 12.62
N ARG A 209 6.67 5.67 13.13
CA ARG A 209 5.73 4.62 13.56
C ARG A 209 5.26 3.76 12.38
N LEU A 210 4.96 4.38 11.24
CA LEU A 210 4.59 3.66 10.03
C LEU A 210 5.73 2.76 9.56
N VAL A 211 6.95 3.29 9.46
CA VAL A 211 8.15 2.51 9.13
C VAL A 211 8.37 1.36 10.12
N LYS A 212 8.22 1.59 11.43
CA LYS A 212 8.36 0.54 12.45
C LYS A 212 7.30 -0.55 12.28
N MET A 213 6.04 -0.18 12.09
CA MET A 213 4.95 -1.13 11.83
C MET A 213 5.25 -2.00 10.60
N PHE A 214 5.77 -1.41 9.54
CA PHE A 214 6.10 -2.12 8.31
C PHE A 214 7.34 -3.04 8.44
N VAL A 215 8.41 -2.58 9.10
CA VAL A 215 9.57 -3.43 9.38
C VAL A 215 9.18 -4.63 10.23
N THR A 216 8.35 -4.43 11.25
CA THR A 216 7.82 -5.54 12.05
C THR A 216 7.03 -6.53 11.20
N ALA A 217 6.23 -6.07 10.24
CA ALA A 217 5.46 -6.95 9.35
C ALA A 217 6.34 -7.70 8.34
N VAL A 218 7.40 -7.09 7.79
CA VAL A 218 8.42 -7.77 6.97
C VAL A 218 9.14 -8.86 7.76
N VAL A 219 9.57 -8.54 8.99
CA VAL A 219 10.25 -9.50 9.87
C VAL A 219 9.30 -10.61 10.30
N ALA A 220 8.04 -10.29 10.63
CA ALA A 220 7.04 -11.29 10.97
C ALA A 220 6.74 -12.22 9.77
N PHE A 221 6.57 -11.68 8.56
CA PHE A 221 6.38 -12.52 7.37
C PHE A 221 7.60 -13.41 7.12
N ALA A 222 8.82 -12.86 7.19
CA ALA A 222 10.04 -13.64 7.07
C ALA A 222 10.08 -14.76 8.12
N LEU A 223 9.82 -14.46 9.40
CA LEU A 223 9.83 -15.44 10.49
C LEU A 223 8.66 -16.42 10.47
N CYS A 224 7.51 -16.08 9.88
CA CYS A 224 6.35 -16.96 9.78
C CYS A 224 6.40 -17.84 8.52
N LEU A 225 7.08 -17.40 7.44
CA LEU A 225 7.27 -18.20 6.23
C LEU A 225 8.56 -19.04 6.28
N LEU A 226 9.66 -18.54 6.84
CA LEU A 226 10.93 -19.29 6.95
C LEU A 226 10.75 -20.70 7.54
N PRO A 227 9.97 -20.93 8.61
CA PRO A 227 9.87 -22.25 9.26
C PRO A 227 9.01 -23.25 8.49
N ASN A 228 8.15 -22.80 7.58
CA ASN A 228 7.32 -23.68 6.74
C ASN A 228 8.03 -24.09 5.43
N HIS A 229 9.29 -23.68 5.26
CA HIS A 229 10.10 -23.91 4.06
C HIS A 229 11.51 -24.48 4.35
N VAL A 230 11.87 -24.75 5.61
CA VAL A 230 12.93 -25.68 6.00
C VAL A 230 12.35 -27.03 6.39
#